data_AF-A0A534RP82-F1
#
_entry.id   AF-A0A534RP82-F1
#
_cell.length_a   1.000
_cell.length_b   1.000
_cell.length_c   1.000
_cell.angle_alpha   90.00
_cell.angle_beta   90.00
_cell.angle_gamma   90.00
#
_symmetry.space_group_name_H-M   'P 1'
#
loop_
_entity.id
_entity.type
_entity.pdbx_description
1 polymer ?
#
loop_
_entity_poly.entity_id
_entity_poly.type
_entity_poly.pdbx_seq_one_letter_code
_entity_poly.pdbx_strand_id
1 'polypeptide(L)'
;MPHGARLIAFTNAVLGSDDGAIARERTALRAELSPDAFVDVCALIAAFSVVDRVADATGIPLDPMLHAMSGDVREELRLGRFRSAANTPGAR
;
A
#
# COMPACT_ATOMS: atom_id res chain seq x y z
N MET A 1 7.83 -8.42 15.99
CA MET A 1 7.22 -9.47 15.14
C MET A 1 8.31 -10.15 14.34
N PRO A 2 8.41 -11.48 14.36
CA PRO A 2 9.27 -12.22 13.42
C PRO A 2 8.96 -11.82 11.97
N HIS A 3 9.98 -11.76 11.11
CA HIS A 3 9.89 -11.47 9.66
C HIS A 3 9.29 -10.13 9.22
N GLY A 4 8.83 -9.27 10.15
CA GLY A 4 8.14 -8.03 9.81
C GLY A 4 8.95 -7.08 8.92
N ALA A 5 10.24 -6.90 9.23
CA ALA A 5 11.13 -6.09 8.41
C ALA A 5 11.28 -6.65 6.97
N ARG A 6 11.27 -7.98 6.83
CA ARG A 6 11.42 -8.63 5.52
C ARG A 6 10.17 -8.53 4.67
N LEU A 7 9.01 -8.69 5.30
CA LEU A 7 7.72 -8.48 4.65
C LEU A 7 7.61 -7.03 4.13
N ILE A 8 7.94 -6.05 4.98
CA ILE A 8 7.93 -4.63 4.60
C ILE A 8 8.90 -4.37 3.43
N ALA A 9 10.12 -4.91 3.48
CA ALA A 9 11.11 -4.73 2.42
C ALA A 9 10.62 -5.28 1.07
N PHE A 10 10.04 -6.48 1.05
CA PHE A 10 9.49 -7.05 -0.18
C PHE A 10 8.26 -6.28 -0.68
N THR A 11 7.33 -5.89 0.20
CA THR A 11 6.17 -5.06 -0.17
C THR A 11 6.62 -3.74 -0.79
N ASN A 12 7.59 -3.05 -0.19
CA ASN A 12 8.14 -1.80 -0.72
C ASN A 12 8.79 -2.00 -2.10
N ALA A 13 9.53 -3.10 -2.30
CA ALA A 13 10.13 -3.40 -3.58
C ALA A 13 9.05 -3.62 -4.67
N VAL A 14 7.98 -4.35 -4.35
CA VAL A 14 6.86 -4.63 -5.29
C VAL A 14 6.06 -3.37 -5.63
N LEU A 15 5.85 -2.47 -4.67
CA LEU A 15 5.17 -1.19 -4.92
C LEU A 15 6.05 -0.17 -5.66
N GLY A 16 7.35 -0.43 -5.77
CA GLY A 16 8.29 0.35 -6.56
C GLY A 16 8.28 0.00 -8.05
N SER A 17 9.37 0.35 -8.74
CA SER A 17 9.54 0.07 -10.19
C SER A 17 10.94 -0.48 -10.52
N ASP A 18 11.70 -0.90 -9.51
CA ASP A 18 13.04 -1.49 -9.68
C ASP A 18 12.93 -3.02 -9.69
N ASP A 19 12.95 -3.61 -10.89
CA ASP A 19 12.91 -5.06 -11.10
C ASP A 19 14.06 -5.79 -10.39
N GLY A 20 15.23 -5.14 -10.26
CA GLY A 20 16.37 -5.66 -9.53
C GLY A 20 16.09 -5.73 -8.02
N ALA A 21 15.48 -4.70 -7.44
CA ALA A 21 15.04 -4.71 -6.05
C ALA A 21 13.97 -5.77 -5.79
N ILE A 22 12.98 -5.90 -6.70
CA ILE A 22 11.95 -6.92 -6.62
C ILE A 22 12.58 -8.32 -6.61
N ALA A 23 13.50 -8.60 -7.54
CA ALA A 23 14.15 -9.89 -7.63
C ALA A 23 14.99 -10.21 -6.38
N ARG A 24 15.73 -9.23 -5.85
CA ARG A 24 16.53 -9.37 -4.62
C ARG A 24 15.64 -9.69 -3.43
N GLU A 25 14.64 -8.85 -3.14
CA GLU A 25 13.76 -9.01 -1.98
C GLU A 25 12.86 -10.25 -2.06
N ARG A 26 12.48 -10.67 -3.27
CA ARG A 26 11.77 -11.94 -3.49
C ARG A 26 12.60 -13.15 -3.05
N THR A 27 13.85 -13.25 -3.50
CA THR A 27 14.74 -14.36 -3.13
C THR A 27 14.95 -14.39 -1.62
N ALA A 28 15.19 -13.20 -1.07
CA ALA A 28 15.32 -12.91 0.34
C ALA A 28 14.15 -13.41 1.19
N LEU A 29 12.92 -13.06 0.83
CA LEU A 29 11.72 -13.45 1.58
C LEU A 29 11.40 -14.94 1.42
N ARG A 30 11.64 -15.53 0.23
CA ARG A 30 11.46 -16.97 -0.01
C ARG A 30 12.40 -17.85 0.81
N ALA A 31 13.51 -17.31 1.31
CA ALA A 31 14.39 -18.03 2.22
C ALA A 31 13.84 -18.10 3.66
N GLU A 32 12.86 -17.28 4.01
CA GLU A 32 12.28 -17.18 5.35
C GLU A 32 10.88 -17.80 5.47
N LEU A 33 10.18 -17.98 4.33
CA LEU A 33 8.80 -18.46 4.28
C LEU A 33 8.68 -19.80 3.54
N SER A 34 7.63 -20.56 3.87
CA SER A 34 7.21 -21.66 3.01
C SER A 34 6.71 -21.15 1.65
N PRO A 35 6.71 -22.01 0.60
CA PRO A 35 6.15 -21.62 -0.70
C PRO A 35 4.72 -21.09 -0.62
N ASP A 36 3.86 -21.75 0.17
CA ASP A 36 2.45 -21.36 0.34
C ASP A 36 2.34 -19.99 1.04
N ALA A 37 3.09 -19.78 2.12
CA ALA A 37 3.10 -18.50 2.83
C ALA A 37 3.63 -17.35 1.95
N PHE A 38 4.60 -17.63 1.07
CA PHE A 38 5.07 -16.63 0.11
C PHE A 38 3.99 -16.27 -0.93
N VAL A 39 3.20 -17.25 -1.39
CA VAL A 39 2.07 -17.01 -2.29
C VAL A 39 1.00 -16.17 -1.59
N ASP A 40 0.68 -16.46 -0.33
CA ASP A 40 -0.28 -15.68 0.45
C ASP A 40 0.15 -14.22 0.61
N VAL A 41 1.44 -13.96 0.87
CA VAL A 41 1.99 -12.60 0.92
C VAL A 41 1.82 -11.89 -0.42
N CYS A 42 2.14 -12.55 -1.54
CA CYS A 42 1.94 -11.98 -2.87
C CYS A 42 0.47 -11.65 -3.15
N ALA A 43 -0.44 -12.56 -2.78
CA ALA A 43 -1.87 -12.38 -2.94
C ALA A 43 -2.38 -11.20 -2.12
N LEU A 44 -1.89 -11.03 -0.88
CA LEU A 44 -2.25 -9.91 -0.02
C LEU A 44 -1.81 -8.56 -0.61
N ILE A 45 -0.56 -8.46 -1.08
CA ILE A 45 -0.04 -7.24 -1.73
C ILE A 45 -0.89 -6.89 -2.95
N ALA A 46 -1.23 -7.88 -3.78
CA ALA A 46 -2.06 -7.69 -4.95
C ALA A 46 -3.49 -7.23 -4.58
N ALA A 47 -4.11 -7.83 -3.56
CA ALA A 47 -5.45 -7.49 -3.12
C ALA A 47 -5.56 -6.02 -2.67
N PHE A 48 -4.62 -5.52 -1.86
CA PHE A 48 -4.60 -4.10 -1.46
C PHE A 48 -4.35 -3.17 -2.64
N SER A 49 -3.44 -3.54 -3.55
CA SER A 49 -3.18 -2.76 -4.77
C SER A 49 -4.42 -2.63 -5.67
N VAL A 50 -5.28 -3.66 -5.70
CA VAL A 50 -6.55 -3.63 -6.45
C VAL A 50 -7.53 -2.66 -5.79
N VAL A 51 -7.69 -2.73 -4.46
CA VAL A 51 -8.60 -1.84 -3.73
C VAL A 51 -8.24 -0.38 -3.96
N ASP A 52 -6.96 -0.03 -3.87
CA ASP A 52 -6.48 1.35 -4.10
C ASP A 52 -6.81 1.82 -5.52
N ARG A 53 -6.55 0.99 -6.53
CA ARG A 53 -6.86 1.31 -7.93
C ARG A 53 -8.36 1.47 -8.18
N VAL A 54 -9.19 0.65 -7.54
CA VAL A 54 -10.66 0.77 -7.64
C VAL A 54 -11.12 2.08 -6.99
N ALA A 55 -10.61 2.43 -5.82
CA ALA A 55 -10.94 3.69 -5.15
C ALA A 55 -10.54 4.90 -6.00
N ASP A 56 -9.33 4.90 -6.57
CA ASP A 56 -8.85 5.95 -7.47
C ASP A 56 -9.70 6.07 -8.74
N ALA A 57 -10.09 4.93 -9.33
CA ALA A 57 -10.87 4.91 -10.57
C ALA A 57 -12.33 5.34 -10.37
N THR A 58 -12.92 5.04 -9.22
CA THR A 58 -14.34 5.32 -8.92
C THR A 58 -14.53 6.64 -8.18
N GLY A 59 -13.46 7.19 -7.60
CA GLY A 59 -13.53 8.42 -6.82
C GLY A 59 -14.30 8.28 -5.51
N ILE A 60 -14.24 7.11 -4.88
CA ILE A 60 -14.86 6.88 -3.57
C ILE A 60 -14.28 7.88 -2.55
N PRO A 61 -15.12 8.62 -1.81
CA PRO A 61 -14.65 9.56 -0.79
C PRO A 61 -14.07 8.83 0.41
N LEU A 62 -13.13 9.46 1.12
CA LEU A 62 -12.70 9.00 2.43
C LEU A 62 -13.85 9.13 3.43
N ASP A 63 -14.00 8.14 4.29
CA ASP A 63 -14.97 8.17 5.38
C ASP A 63 -14.79 9.42 6.27
N PRO A 64 -15.86 10.10 6.71
CA PRO A 64 -15.77 11.33 7.50
C PRO A 64 -14.97 11.19 8.80
N MET A 65 -15.08 10.05 9.49
CA MET A 65 -14.35 9.80 10.74
C MET A 65 -12.86 9.64 10.45
N LEU A 66 -12.51 8.87 9.42
CA LEU A 66 -11.12 8.74 8.98
C LEU A 66 -10.54 10.06 8.47
N HIS A 67 -11.34 10.88 7.77
CA HIS A 67 -10.92 12.20 7.33
C HIS A 67 -10.61 13.13 8.51
N ALA A 68 -11.42 13.10 9.58
CA ALA A 68 -11.17 13.88 10.79
C ALA A 68 -9.91 13.40 11.52
N MET A 69 -9.69 12.08 11.63
CA MET A 69 -8.57 11.51 12.39
C MET A 69 -7.22 11.57 11.67
N SER A 70 -7.20 11.62 10.33
CA SER A 70 -5.99 11.48 9.52
C SER A 70 -5.33 12.81 9.11
N GLY A 71 -5.83 13.96 9.59
CA GLY A 71 -5.41 15.30 9.14
C GLY A 71 -3.88 15.47 9.06
N ASP A 72 -3.19 15.25 10.17
CA ASP A 72 -1.74 15.41 10.29
C ASP A 72 -0.98 14.50 9.32
N VAL A 73 -1.38 13.24 9.20
CA VAL A 73 -0.76 12.26 8.29
C VAL A 73 -0.97 12.67 6.82
N ARG A 74 -2.15 13.17 6.46
CA ARG A 74 -2.41 13.65 5.10
C ARG A 74 -1.58 14.89 4.76
N GLU A 75 -1.36 15.78 5.73
CA GLU A 75 -0.52 16.96 5.57
C GLU A 75 0.96 16.58 5.43
N GLU A 76 1.47 15.73 6.32
CA GLU A 76 2.86 15.22 6.29
C GLU A 76 3.17 14.57 4.94
N LEU A 77 2.29 13.68 4.49
CA LEU A 77 2.42 13.01 3.20
C LEU A 77 2.07 13.90 2.01
N ARG A 78 1.62 15.14 2.23
CA ARG A 78 1.20 16.14 1.23
C ARG A 78 0.16 15.59 0.25
N LEU A 79 -0.82 14.85 0.75
CA LEU A 79 -1.80 14.16 -0.10
C LEU A 79 -2.70 15.12 -0.89
N GLY A 80 -2.85 16.37 -0.42
CA GLY A 80 -3.57 17.42 -1.14
C GLY A 80 -3.00 17.76 -2.53
N ARG A 81 -1.77 17.33 -2.85
CA ARG A 81 -1.19 17.51 -4.20
C ARG A 81 -1.82 16.60 -5.27
N PHE A 82 -2.49 15.54 -4.86
CA PHE A 82 -3.07 14.56 -5.78
C PHE A 82 -4.47 14.98 -6.20
N ARG A 83 -4.82 14.74 -7.47
CA ARG A 83 -6.15 15.07 -8.01
C ARG A 83 -7.27 14.38 -7.21
N SER A 84 -7.04 13.15 -6.73
CA SER A 84 -8.02 12.38 -5.96
C SER A 84 -8.39 13.03 -4.62
N ALA A 85 -7.62 13.99 -4.11
CA ALA A 85 -8.01 14.76 -2.92
C ALA A 85 -9.36 15.50 -3.12
N ALA A 86 -9.70 15.87 -4.36
CA ALA A 86 -10.99 16.47 -4.69
C ALA A 86 -12.18 15.51 -4.51
N ASN A 87 -11.94 14.19 -4.52
CA ASN A 87 -12.98 13.16 -4.34
C ASN A 87 -13.43 13.04 -2.89
N THR A 88 -12.65 13.59 -1.94
CA THR A 88 -13.06 13.74 -0.54
C THR A 88 -13.32 15.22 -0.28
N PRO A 89 -14.43 15.78 -0.80
CA PRO A 89 -14.84 17.09 -0.37
C PRO A 89 -15.04 17.00 1.13
N GLY A 90 -14.27 17.75 1.90
CA GLY A 90 -14.56 17.92 3.32
C GLY A 90 -16.06 18.22 3.44
N ALA A 91 -16.74 17.49 4.31
CA ALA A 91 -18.06 17.89 4.80
C ALA A 91 -18.01 19.42 4.97
N ARG A 92 -18.73 20.14 4.09
CA ARG A 92 -18.71 21.60 4.12
C ARG A 92 -19.19 22.09 5.48
#